data_AF-A0A661X806-F1
#
_entry.id   AF-A0A661X806-F1
#
_cell.length_a   1.000
_cell.length_b   1.000
_cell.length_c   1.000
_cell.angle_alpha   90.00
_cell.angle_beta   90.00
_cell.angle_gamma   90.00
#
_symmetry.space_group_name_H-M   'P 1'
#
loop_
_entity.id
_entity.type
_entity.pdbx_description
1 polymer ?
#
loop_
_entity_poly.entity_id
_entity_poly.type
_entity_poly.pdbx_seq_one_letter_code
_entity_poly.pdbx_strand_id
1 'polypeptide(L)'
;MLTKLRLSWGMHFLHRKTCRLFILIISFGVSNAFAGLTSGFSFLSTDFSPRSAAMGSAFITMRGDLNTLNLNPAGLVSVKGKPFLFNYTNYLLDINGGQAAYSFIAPYLQRVAVAVSYMDYGDFKASDQYATPTGESFSAHDFALTLTQAGNLDRYFSYGVSAKYAFSQIENYTAQALAFDFGLQYAAPFENDLFFAVTLLNTGWNVKRYSNVKESLPTMLNVGVSKKLAHLPLEVSVMLRGLNQDSGEWYDRLKRFSAGGELTLSKHLRLRLGYNHSLHQDLETSATAQGNFGGVSGGMAIYWKSFRFDYAYSNLQDLGNVHRFGISGYIH
;
A
#
# COMPACT_ATOMS: atom_id res chain seq x y z
N MET A 1 -13.58 -24.97 -45.94
CA MET A 1 -12.61 -23.90 -45.60
C MET A 1 -13.27 -22.55 -45.22
N LEU A 2 -14.61 -22.40 -45.27
CA LEU A 2 -15.31 -21.13 -44.99
C LEU A 2 -15.93 -21.01 -43.56
N THR A 3 -15.88 -22.06 -42.74
CA THR A 3 -16.46 -22.07 -41.38
C THR A 3 -15.50 -21.63 -40.27
N LYS A 4 -14.17 -21.63 -40.51
CA LYS A 4 -13.17 -21.16 -39.51
C LYS A 4 -12.96 -19.64 -39.50
N LEU A 5 -13.37 -18.92 -40.55
CA LEU A 5 -13.16 -17.47 -40.65
C LEU A 5 -14.24 -16.63 -39.92
N ARG A 6 -15.42 -17.18 -39.65
CA ARG A 6 -16.50 -16.44 -38.95
C ARG A 6 -16.34 -16.37 -37.42
N LEU A 7 -15.63 -17.31 -36.79
CA LEU A 7 -15.41 -17.32 -35.34
C LEU A 7 -14.33 -16.34 -34.87
N SER A 8 -13.31 -16.07 -35.69
CA SER A 8 -12.21 -15.16 -35.32
C SER A 8 -12.67 -13.69 -35.22
N TRP A 9 -13.67 -13.28 -36.01
CA TRP A 9 -14.18 -11.90 -36.00
C TRP A 9 -15.16 -11.65 -34.85
N GLY A 10 -15.90 -12.66 -34.40
CA GLY A 10 -16.81 -12.57 -33.26
C GLY A 10 -16.09 -12.38 -31.92
N MET A 11 -14.97 -13.08 -31.71
CA MET A 11 -14.19 -12.98 -30.46
C MET A 11 -13.47 -11.63 -30.31
N HIS A 12 -12.91 -11.07 -31.38
CA HIS A 12 -12.32 -9.72 -31.35
C HIS A 12 -13.36 -8.62 -31.10
N PHE A 13 -14.61 -8.83 -31.54
CA PHE A 13 -15.70 -7.89 -31.31
C PHE A 13 -16.26 -7.98 -29.88
N LEU A 14 -16.34 -9.18 -29.30
CA LEU A 14 -16.72 -9.35 -27.89
C LEU A 14 -15.70 -8.72 -26.93
N HIS A 15 -14.40 -8.88 -27.19
CA HIS A 15 -13.33 -8.30 -26.34
C HIS A 15 -13.32 -6.77 -26.33
N ARG A 16 -13.62 -6.14 -27.48
CA ARG A 16 -13.78 -4.68 -27.60
C ARG A 16 -15.03 -4.16 -26.87
N LYS A 17 -16.11 -4.95 -26.82
CA LYS A 17 -17.36 -4.59 -26.11
C LYS A 17 -17.24 -4.77 -24.60
N THR A 18 -16.56 -5.81 -24.12
CA THR A 18 -16.29 -5.97 -22.68
C THR A 18 -15.34 -4.90 -22.16
N CYS A 19 -14.28 -4.51 -22.89
CA CYS A 19 -13.44 -3.38 -22.50
C CYS A 19 -14.20 -2.04 -22.50
N ARG A 20 -15.08 -1.80 -23.48
CA ARG A 20 -15.92 -0.57 -23.50
C ARG A 20 -16.95 -0.57 -22.37
N LEU A 21 -17.52 -1.72 -22.02
CA LEU A 21 -18.47 -1.84 -20.89
C LEU A 21 -17.76 -1.65 -19.54
N PHE A 22 -16.52 -2.15 -19.40
CA PHE A 22 -15.71 -1.94 -18.20
C PHE A 22 -15.29 -0.46 -18.04
N ILE A 23 -14.94 0.21 -19.14
CA ILE A 23 -14.64 1.66 -19.14
C ILE A 23 -15.91 2.49 -18.87
N LEU A 24 -17.08 2.08 -19.36
CA LEU A 24 -18.35 2.80 -19.11
C LEU A 24 -18.85 2.64 -17.66
N ILE A 25 -18.63 1.48 -17.03
CA ILE A 25 -18.97 1.24 -15.62
C ILE A 25 -18.05 2.06 -14.69
N ILE A 26 -16.80 2.31 -15.07
CA ILE A 26 -15.89 3.22 -14.36
C ILE A 26 -16.36 4.69 -14.47
N SER A 27 -16.98 5.09 -15.59
CA SER A 27 -17.51 6.45 -15.77
C SER A 27 -18.84 6.74 -15.06
N PHE A 28 -19.63 5.72 -14.65
CA PHE A 28 -21.01 5.93 -14.16
C PHE A 28 -21.20 5.73 -12.64
N GLY A 29 -20.11 5.66 -11.85
CA GLY A 29 -20.19 5.36 -10.41
C GLY A 29 -19.61 6.37 -9.43
N VAL A 30 -18.95 7.44 -9.88
CA VAL A 30 -18.28 8.40 -8.97
C VAL A 30 -19.15 9.64 -8.75
N SER A 31 -20.29 9.43 -8.10
CA SER A 31 -21.07 10.53 -7.52
C SER A 31 -20.50 10.86 -6.15
N ASN A 32 -20.05 12.11 -6.00
CA ASN A 32 -19.34 12.68 -4.86
C ASN A 32 -20.01 12.41 -3.51
N ALA A 33 -19.25 11.78 -2.61
CA ALA A 33 -19.39 11.94 -1.16
C ALA A 33 -18.05 11.59 -0.48
N PHE A 34 -16.95 12.25 -0.87
CA PHE A 34 -15.73 12.27 -0.07
C PHE A 34 -15.90 13.32 1.02
N ALA A 35 -16.69 12.98 2.05
CA ALA A 35 -16.76 13.77 3.26
C ALA A 35 -15.56 13.38 4.13
N GLY A 36 -14.56 14.26 4.17
CA GLY A 36 -13.64 14.33 5.30
C GLY A 36 -14.39 14.84 6.53
N LEU A 37 -14.04 14.30 7.71
CA LEU A 37 -14.01 15.01 9.02
C LEU A 37 -13.64 14.08 10.20
N THR A 38 -13.51 12.76 10.01
CA THR A 38 -12.84 11.86 10.98
C THR A 38 -12.34 10.62 10.24
N SER A 39 -11.01 10.45 10.11
CA SER A 39 -10.44 9.25 9.47
C SER A 39 -10.39 8.09 10.46
N GLY A 40 -11.52 7.39 10.62
CA GLY A 40 -11.50 6.08 11.26
C GLY A 40 -10.60 5.13 10.46
N PHE A 41 -9.98 4.16 11.14
CA PHE A 41 -9.17 3.10 10.49
C PHE A 41 -7.96 3.62 9.70
N SER A 42 -7.32 4.72 10.15
CA SER A 42 -6.14 5.29 9.50
C SER A 42 -4.97 4.29 9.38
N PHE A 43 -4.87 3.31 10.30
CA PHE A 43 -3.88 2.23 10.24
C PHE A 43 -3.92 1.40 8.95
N LEU A 44 -5.06 1.37 8.25
CA LEU A 44 -5.18 0.70 6.94
C LEU A 44 -4.32 1.34 5.85
N SER A 45 -3.87 2.58 6.07
CA SER A 45 -2.95 3.31 5.19
C SER A 45 -1.48 3.20 5.64
N THR A 46 -1.21 2.55 6.77
CA THR A 46 0.15 2.39 7.30
C THR A 46 0.96 1.43 6.43
N ASP A 47 2.13 1.92 6.02
CA ASP A 47 3.13 1.10 5.35
C ASP A 47 3.98 0.36 6.40
N PHE A 48 3.70 -0.93 6.61
CA PHE A 48 4.51 -1.80 7.48
C PHE A 48 5.75 -2.35 6.77
N SER A 49 5.86 -2.22 5.44
CA SER A 49 6.95 -2.81 4.67
C SER A 49 8.23 -1.99 4.81
N PRO A 50 9.34 -2.57 5.32
CA PRO A 50 10.62 -1.86 5.33
C PRO A 50 11.10 -1.59 3.90
N ARG A 51 10.89 -2.53 2.98
CA ARG A 51 11.31 -2.37 1.58
C ARG A 51 10.62 -1.16 0.92
N SER A 52 9.31 -1.03 1.14
CA SER A 52 8.51 0.09 0.60
C SER A 52 8.87 1.40 1.28
N ALA A 53 8.91 1.41 2.61
CA ALA A 53 9.25 2.59 3.39
C ALA A 53 10.62 3.15 3.02
N ALA A 54 11.63 2.30 2.78
CA ALA A 54 12.97 2.71 2.34
C ALA A 54 13.02 3.35 0.94
N MET A 55 11.97 3.17 0.13
CA MET A 55 11.80 3.80 -1.18
C MET A 55 10.79 4.96 -1.14
N GLY A 56 10.59 5.57 0.03
CA GLY A 56 9.61 6.65 0.21
C GLY A 56 8.17 6.21 -0.05
N SER A 57 7.87 4.90 0.03
CA SER A 57 6.61 4.28 -0.38
C SER A 57 6.27 4.39 -1.88
N ALA A 58 7.24 4.74 -2.74
CA ALA A 58 7.11 4.68 -4.20
C ALA A 58 7.19 3.22 -4.70
N PHE A 59 6.24 2.39 -4.29
CA PHE A 59 6.37 0.93 -4.36
C PHE A 59 5.26 0.22 -5.18
N ILE A 60 4.27 0.95 -5.71
CA ILE A 60 3.08 0.34 -6.33
C ILE A 60 3.36 -0.39 -7.66
N THR A 61 4.47 -0.12 -8.34
CA THR A 61 4.89 -0.84 -9.55
C THR A 61 5.77 -2.05 -9.24
N MET A 62 6.19 -2.23 -7.99
CA MET A 62 7.12 -3.28 -7.61
C MET A 62 6.49 -4.66 -7.72
N ARG A 63 7.34 -5.65 -8.01
CA ARG A 63 6.94 -7.03 -8.31
C ARG A 63 7.75 -8.02 -7.49
N GLY A 64 7.19 -9.23 -7.33
CA GLY A 64 7.91 -10.38 -6.78
C GLY A 64 8.14 -10.31 -5.27
N ASP A 65 7.29 -9.58 -4.55
CA ASP A 65 7.40 -9.35 -3.12
C ASP A 65 6.01 -9.30 -2.48
N LEU A 66 5.85 -9.89 -1.31
CA LEU A 66 4.56 -9.89 -0.59
C LEU A 66 4.31 -8.54 0.08
N ASN A 67 5.35 -7.73 0.26
CA ASN A 67 5.19 -6.34 0.69
C ASN A 67 4.33 -5.50 -0.26
N THR A 68 4.02 -5.99 -1.47
CA THR A 68 3.10 -5.33 -2.40
C THR A 68 1.64 -5.37 -1.94
N LEU A 69 1.24 -6.29 -1.05
CA LEU A 69 -0.16 -6.55 -0.70
C LEU A 69 -0.94 -5.31 -0.24
N ASN A 70 -0.33 -4.44 0.57
CA ASN A 70 -1.00 -3.23 1.09
C ASN A 70 -0.92 -2.02 0.16
N LEU A 71 -0.16 -2.11 -0.94
CA LEU A 71 0.19 -0.97 -1.79
C LEU A 71 -0.32 -1.16 -3.22
N ASN A 72 -0.11 -2.35 -3.78
CA ASN A 72 -0.67 -2.81 -5.04
C ASN A 72 -0.87 -4.34 -5.03
N PRO A 73 -2.11 -4.84 -4.87
CA PRO A 73 -2.36 -6.28 -4.87
C PRO A 73 -1.98 -6.97 -6.18
N ALA A 74 -1.88 -6.26 -7.32
CA ALA A 74 -1.45 -6.85 -8.59
C ALA A 74 0.01 -7.33 -8.57
N GLY A 75 0.87 -6.72 -7.72
CA GLY A 75 2.28 -7.11 -7.58
C GLY A 75 2.46 -8.56 -7.10
N LEU A 76 1.44 -9.10 -6.43
CA LEU A 76 1.40 -10.47 -5.91
C LEU A 76 1.54 -11.53 -7.02
N VAL A 77 1.07 -11.27 -8.25
CA VAL A 77 1.11 -12.27 -9.34
C VAL A 77 2.54 -12.76 -9.64
N SER A 78 3.54 -11.90 -9.39
CA SER A 78 4.94 -12.14 -9.76
C SER A 78 5.73 -12.86 -8.66
N VAL A 79 5.10 -13.05 -7.50
CA VAL A 79 5.64 -13.81 -6.38
C VAL A 79 5.73 -15.29 -6.78
N LYS A 80 6.82 -15.97 -6.41
CA LYS A 80 7.06 -17.39 -6.71
C LYS A 80 6.97 -18.24 -5.44
N GLY A 81 6.80 -19.56 -5.57
CA GLY A 81 6.82 -20.51 -4.44
C GLY A 81 5.69 -20.30 -3.42
N LYS A 82 5.96 -20.67 -2.17
CA LYS A 82 5.09 -20.48 -0.98
C LYS A 82 5.76 -19.55 0.04
N PRO A 83 5.81 -18.24 -0.24
CA PRO A 83 6.51 -17.30 0.61
C PRO A 83 5.70 -16.85 1.82
N PHE A 84 6.44 -16.43 2.83
CA PHE A 84 5.91 -15.76 4.01
C PHE A 84 6.67 -14.45 4.26
N LEU A 85 6.06 -13.55 5.03
CA LEU A 85 6.71 -12.35 5.56
C LEU A 85 6.25 -12.05 6.97
N PHE A 86 7.15 -11.43 7.74
CA PHE A 86 6.87 -10.78 9.01
C PHE A 86 7.54 -9.42 9.00
N ASN A 87 6.75 -8.36 9.21
CA ASN A 87 7.21 -6.99 9.33
C ASN A 87 6.85 -6.46 10.71
N TYR A 88 7.78 -5.73 11.30
CA TYR A 88 7.60 -5.00 12.54
C TYR A 88 7.99 -3.54 12.32
N THR A 89 7.18 -2.63 12.84
CA THR A 89 7.37 -1.19 12.78
C THR A 89 7.38 -0.66 14.20
N ASN A 90 8.51 -0.10 14.61
CA ASN A 90 8.59 0.74 15.78
C ASN A 90 8.24 2.17 15.34
N TYR A 91 7.03 2.60 15.67
CA TYR A 91 6.51 3.90 15.29
C TYR A 91 6.85 4.94 16.39
N LEU A 92 6.17 6.09 16.38
CA LEU A 92 6.39 7.18 17.32
C LEU A 92 5.57 6.98 18.61
N LEU A 93 5.98 7.62 19.70
CA LEU A 93 5.19 7.70 20.95
C LEU A 93 4.70 6.33 21.45
N ASP A 94 5.62 5.35 21.50
CA ASP A 94 5.38 3.95 21.91
C ASP A 94 4.41 3.14 21.03
N ILE A 95 3.90 3.74 19.96
CA ILE A 95 3.09 3.05 18.96
C ILE A 95 3.95 2.01 18.26
N ASN A 96 3.45 0.79 18.19
CA ASN A 96 4.12 -0.31 17.54
C ASN A 96 3.13 -1.11 16.70
N GLY A 97 3.62 -1.76 15.65
CA GLY A 97 2.72 -2.53 14.79
C GLY A 97 3.47 -3.41 13.81
N GLY A 98 2.72 -4.16 13.03
CA GLY A 98 3.33 -5.10 12.12
C GLY A 98 2.35 -5.77 11.19
N GLN A 99 2.92 -6.59 10.31
CA GLN A 99 2.17 -7.40 9.37
C GLN A 99 2.81 -8.78 9.24
N ALA A 100 1.99 -9.81 9.25
CA ALA A 100 2.36 -11.15 8.81
C ALA A 100 1.58 -11.50 7.55
N ALA A 101 2.22 -12.13 6.57
CA ALA A 101 1.53 -12.59 5.38
C ALA A 101 2.10 -13.88 4.83
N TYR A 102 1.24 -14.62 4.13
CA TYR A 102 1.58 -15.87 3.46
C TYR A 102 0.88 -15.94 2.11
N SER A 103 1.57 -16.46 1.09
CA SER A 103 1.00 -16.62 -0.24
C SER A 103 1.19 -18.03 -0.78
N PHE A 104 0.19 -18.50 -1.52
CA PHE A 104 0.18 -19.80 -2.19
C PHE A 104 -0.60 -19.71 -3.50
N ILE A 105 -0.50 -20.78 -4.30
CA ILE A 105 -1.29 -20.93 -5.52
C ILE A 105 -2.53 -21.75 -5.17
N ALA A 106 -3.70 -21.23 -5.49
CA ALA A 106 -4.96 -21.94 -5.35
C ALA A 106 -5.49 -22.36 -6.74
N PRO A 107 -6.11 -23.54 -6.88
CA PRO A 107 -6.80 -23.92 -8.11
C PRO A 107 -7.81 -22.84 -8.52
N TYR A 108 -7.86 -22.51 -9.81
CA TYR A 108 -8.77 -21.53 -10.44
C TYR A 108 -8.59 -20.05 -10.02
N LEU A 109 -8.03 -19.77 -8.84
CA LEU A 109 -7.85 -18.41 -8.32
C LEU A 109 -6.46 -17.82 -8.61
N GLN A 110 -5.59 -18.56 -9.29
CA GLN A 110 -4.18 -18.20 -9.54
C GLN A 110 -3.42 -18.00 -8.22
N ARG A 111 -2.93 -16.79 -7.93
CA ARG A 111 -2.15 -16.49 -6.73
C ARG A 111 -3.05 -15.88 -5.67
N VAL A 112 -3.00 -16.45 -4.47
CA VAL A 112 -3.75 -15.97 -3.30
C VAL A 112 -2.77 -15.64 -2.17
N ALA A 113 -3.13 -14.66 -1.35
CA ALA A 113 -2.42 -14.34 -0.12
C ALA A 113 -3.39 -14.04 1.02
N VAL A 114 -2.96 -14.38 2.23
CA VAL A 114 -3.60 -13.99 3.48
C VAL A 114 -2.61 -13.13 4.25
N ALA A 115 -3.05 -12.00 4.76
CA ALA A 115 -2.26 -11.13 5.60
C ALA A 115 -3.03 -10.69 6.83
N VAL A 116 -2.32 -10.53 7.94
CA VAL A 116 -2.82 -9.96 9.18
C VAL A 116 -1.97 -8.75 9.50
N SER A 117 -2.60 -7.62 9.81
CA SER A 117 -1.92 -6.41 10.24
C SER A 117 -2.45 -5.99 11.61
N TYR A 118 -1.57 -5.49 12.46
CA TYR A 118 -1.89 -5.09 13.82
C TYR A 118 -1.16 -3.79 14.17
N MET A 119 -1.83 -2.90 14.89
CA MET A 119 -1.25 -1.69 15.46
C MET A 119 -1.67 -1.57 16.91
N ASP A 120 -0.70 -1.35 17.78
CA ASP A 120 -0.86 -1.06 19.19
C ASP A 120 -0.44 0.38 19.43
N TYR A 121 -1.34 1.18 20.00
CA TYR A 121 -1.08 2.59 20.28
C TYR A 121 -0.52 2.83 21.68
N GLY A 122 -0.32 1.76 22.47
CA GLY A 122 0.14 1.85 23.84
C GLY A 122 -0.96 2.29 24.80
N ASP A 123 -0.53 2.71 26.00
CA ASP A 123 -1.42 3.11 27.09
C ASP A 123 -1.53 4.64 27.18
N PHE A 124 -2.77 5.12 27.22
CA PHE A 124 -3.13 6.51 27.42
C PHE A 124 -3.56 6.75 28.87
N LYS A 125 -3.15 7.89 29.43
CA LYS A 125 -3.62 8.33 30.75
C LYS A 125 -4.99 8.98 30.62
N ALA A 126 -5.96 8.49 31.38
CA ALA A 126 -7.29 9.07 31.40
C ALA A 126 -7.27 10.42 32.15
N SER A 127 -8.01 11.39 31.62
CA SER A 127 -8.23 12.70 32.23
C SER A 127 -9.70 13.05 32.20
N ASP A 128 -10.18 13.76 33.22
CA ASP A 128 -11.56 14.23 33.27
C ASP A 128 -11.80 15.42 32.31
N GLN A 129 -13.04 15.92 32.27
CA GLN A 129 -13.43 17.07 31.45
C GLN A 129 -12.71 18.39 31.80
N TYR A 130 -12.01 18.43 32.94
CA TYR A 130 -11.20 19.58 33.38
C TYR A 130 -9.70 19.33 33.14
N ALA A 131 -9.34 18.31 32.35
CA ALA A 131 -7.98 17.88 32.08
C ALA A 131 -7.19 17.45 33.34
N THR A 132 -7.90 17.03 34.39
CA THR A 132 -7.28 16.48 35.60
C THR A 132 -7.08 14.98 35.43
N PRO A 133 -5.86 14.43 35.64
CA PRO A 133 -5.63 13.00 35.53
C PRO A 133 -6.51 12.22 36.50
N THR A 134 -7.24 11.22 36.01
CA THR A 134 -8.12 10.38 36.85
C THR A 134 -7.34 9.28 37.58
N GLY A 135 -6.10 9.02 37.16
CA GLY A 135 -5.29 7.90 37.64
C GLY A 135 -5.56 6.57 36.91
N GLU A 136 -6.56 6.53 36.03
CA GLU A 136 -6.87 5.38 35.19
C GLU A 136 -6.09 5.43 33.87
N SER A 137 -5.98 4.31 33.17
CA SER A 137 -5.34 4.23 31.86
C SER A 137 -6.17 3.34 30.92
N PHE A 138 -6.13 3.66 29.64
CA PHE A 138 -6.80 2.89 28.61
C PHE A 138 -5.88 2.68 27.41
N SER A 139 -6.06 1.58 26.69
CA SER A 139 -5.29 1.29 25.48
C SER A 139 -6.14 1.41 24.23
N ALA A 140 -5.47 1.47 23.08
CA ALA A 140 -6.11 1.38 21.77
C ALA A 140 -5.35 0.40 20.88
N HIS A 141 -6.10 -0.42 20.14
CA HIS A 141 -5.53 -1.42 19.25
C HIS A 141 -6.36 -1.56 17.98
N ASP A 142 -5.66 -1.73 16.86
CA ASP A 142 -6.24 -1.96 15.55
C ASP A 142 -5.78 -3.28 14.95
N PHE A 143 -6.68 -3.93 14.23
CA PHE A 143 -6.46 -5.21 13.60
C PHE A 143 -7.10 -5.25 12.22
N ALA A 144 -6.42 -5.84 11.24
CA ALA A 144 -7.02 -6.15 9.94
C ALA A 144 -6.61 -7.52 9.41
N LEU A 145 -7.60 -8.30 8.99
CA LEU A 145 -7.42 -9.51 8.18
C LEU A 145 -7.64 -9.16 6.71
N THR A 146 -6.69 -9.53 5.86
CA THR A 146 -6.71 -9.24 4.42
C THR A 146 -6.59 -10.53 3.61
N LEU A 147 -7.52 -10.74 2.69
CA LEU A 147 -7.47 -11.79 1.67
C LEU A 147 -7.22 -11.14 0.32
N THR A 148 -6.22 -11.61 -0.42
CA THR A 148 -5.84 -11.04 -1.73
C THR A 148 -5.80 -12.12 -2.79
N GLN A 149 -6.35 -11.82 -3.96
CA GLN A 149 -6.21 -12.61 -5.17
C GLN A 149 -5.50 -11.76 -6.24
N ALA A 150 -4.57 -12.35 -6.97
CA ALA A 150 -3.92 -11.70 -8.11
C ALA A 150 -3.74 -12.64 -9.30
N GLY A 151 -3.77 -12.06 -10.49
CA GLY A 151 -3.63 -12.80 -11.73
C GLY A 151 -3.21 -11.95 -12.92
N ASN A 152 -3.01 -12.61 -14.06
CA ASN A 152 -2.72 -11.94 -15.33
C ASN A 152 -3.99 -11.84 -16.18
N LEU A 153 -4.31 -10.64 -16.66
CA LEU A 153 -5.37 -10.42 -17.66
C LEU A 153 -4.86 -10.83 -19.05
N ASP A 154 -3.63 -10.43 -19.36
CA ASP A 154 -2.90 -10.84 -20.56
C ASP A 154 -1.39 -10.89 -20.27
N ARG A 155 -0.55 -10.84 -21.31
CA ARG A 155 0.91 -10.90 -21.17
C ARG A 155 1.55 -9.61 -20.60
N TYR A 156 0.84 -8.49 -20.62
CA TYR A 156 1.32 -7.18 -20.20
C TYR A 156 0.57 -6.62 -18.99
N PHE A 157 -0.70 -7.01 -18.81
CA PHE A 157 -1.57 -6.55 -17.74
C PHE A 157 -1.73 -7.60 -16.64
N SER A 158 -1.44 -7.18 -15.41
CA SER A 158 -1.68 -7.94 -14.19
C SER A 158 -2.66 -7.20 -13.31
N TYR A 159 -3.53 -7.93 -12.62
CA TYR A 159 -4.54 -7.38 -11.71
C TYR A 159 -4.42 -8.00 -10.33
N GLY A 160 -4.95 -7.30 -9.33
CA GLY A 160 -5.13 -7.82 -7.99
C GLY A 160 -6.34 -7.19 -7.30
N VAL A 161 -6.98 -7.98 -6.45
CA VAL A 161 -8.13 -7.57 -5.65
C VAL A 161 -7.93 -8.06 -4.22
N SER A 162 -8.17 -7.20 -3.24
CA SER A 162 -8.13 -7.57 -1.83
C SER A 162 -9.45 -7.25 -1.14
N ALA A 163 -9.84 -8.11 -0.21
CA ALA A 163 -10.89 -7.85 0.76
C ALA A 163 -10.27 -7.77 2.16
N LYS A 164 -10.64 -6.74 2.92
CA LYS A 164 -10.14 -6.48 4.28
C LYS A 164 -11.30 -6.43 5.24
N TYR A 165 -11.15 -7.11 6.36
CA TYR A 165 -11.98 -6.93 7.53
C TYR A 165 -11.15 -6.27 8.62
N ALA A 166 -11.53 -5.05 9.01
CA ALA A 166 -10.83 -4.22 9.96
C ALA A 166 -11.63 -4.10 11.26
N PHE A 167 -10.94 -4.18 12.38
CA PHE A 167 -11.44 -4.03 13.73
C PHE A 167 -10.58 -3.00 14.45
N SER A 168 -11.21 -2.11 15.19
CA SER A 168 -10.55 -1.00 15.88
C SER A 168 -11.19 -0.87 17.26
N GLN A 169 -10.37 -0.81 18.31
CA GLN A 169 -10.81 -0.72 19.70
C GLN A 169 -10.07 0.41 20.40
N ILE A 170 -10.83 1.26 21.09
CA ILE A 170 -10.30 2.30 21.97
C ILE A 170 -11.04 2.13 23.29
N GLU A 171 -10.32 1.80 24.36
CA GLU A 171 -10.91 1.47 25.65
C GLU A 171 -11.99 0.36 25.50
N ASN A 172 -13.26 0.67 25.78
CA ASN A 172 -14.42 -0.23 25.67
C ASN A 172 -15.22 -0.04 24.37
N TYR A 173 -14.85 0.96 23.57
CA TYR A 173 -15.51 1.28 22.31
C TYR A 173 -14.89 0.46 21.17
N THR A 174 -15.72 -0.02 20.25
CA THR A 174 -15.29 -0.85 19.11
C THR A 174 -15.93 -0.41 17.80
N ALA A 175 -15.12 -0.41 16.75
CA ALA A 175 -15.56 -0.16 15.38
C ALA A 175 -15.09 -1.30 14.46
N GLN A 176 -15.85 -1.53 13.40
CA GLN A 176 -15.55 -2.56 12.39
C GLN A 176 -15.78 -2.01 11.00
N ALA A 177 -14.97 -2.42 10.03
CA ALA A 177 -15.13 -2.03 8.64
C ALA A 177 -14.81 -3.16 7.66
N LEU A 178 -15.48 -3.11 6.50
CA LEU A 178 -15.11 -3.88 5.33
C LEU A 178 -14.52 -2.94 4.29
N ALA A 179 -13.36 -3.30 3.76
CA ALA A 179 -12.67 -2.51 2.74
C ALA A 179 -12.19 -3.39 1.59
N PHE A 180 -12.02 -2.79 0.42
CA PHE A 180 -11.56 -3.43 -0.80
C PHE A 180 -10.43 -2.64 -1.42
N ASP A 181 -9.45 -3.37 -1.94
CA ASP A 181 -8.35 -2.81 -2.73
C ASP A 181 -8.40 -3.37 -4.15
N PHE A 182 -8.05 -2.52 -5.11
CA PHE A 182 -7.91 -2.87 -6.51
C PHE A 182 -6.56 -2.40 -7.02
N GLY A 183 -5.88 -3.26 -7.77
CA GLY A 183 -4.58 -2.98 -8.35
C GLY A 183 -4.51 -3.41 -9.81
N LEU A 184 -3.89 -2.58 -10.63
CA LEU A 184 -3.54 -2.89 -12.01
C LEU A 184 -2.06 -2.55 -12.24
N GLN A 185 -1.34 -3.44 -12.91
CA GLN A 185 0.03 -3.22 -13.37
C GLN A 185 0.12 -3.47 -14.87
N TYR A 186 0.84 -2.60 -15.58
CA TYR A 186 1.11 -2.70 -17.01
C TYR A 186 2.61 -2.77 -17.25
N ALA A 187 3.07 -3.87 -17.83
CA ALA A 187 4.42 -4.05 -18.33
C ALA A 187 4.51 -3.50 -19.76
N ALA A 188 5.22 -2.40 -19.94
CA ALA A 188 5.33 -1.74 -21.23
C ALA A 188 6.10 -2.63 -22.22
N PRO A 189 5.50 -3.03 -23.37
CA PRO A 189 6.16 -3.90 -24.34
C PRO A 189 7.18 -3.15 -25.21
N PHE A 190 7.11 -1.83 -25.25
CA PHE A 190 7.96 -0.97 -26.07
C PHE A 190 9.31 -0.67 -25.40
N GLU A 191 9.46 -0.98 -24.11
CA GLU A 191 10.67 -0.67 -23.34
C GLU A 191 10.83 -1.69 -22.20
N ASN A 192 11.97 -2.39 -22.15
CA ASN A 192 12.18 -3.46 -21.17
C ASN A 192 12.19 -2.95 -19.73
N ASP A 193 11.63 -3.69 -18.77
CA ASP A 193 11.63 -3.31 -17.35
C ASP A 193 11.00 -1.94 -17.04
N LEU A 194 10.09 -1.45 -17.90
CA LEU A 194 9.26 -0.27 -17.64
C LEU A 194 7.87 -0.74 -17.21
N PHE A 195 7.43 -0.29 -16.03
CA PHE A 195 6.13 -0.67 -15.46
C PHE A 195 5.32 0.57 -15.09
N PHE A 196 4.02 0.49 -15.34
CA PHE A 196 3.03 1.45 -14.86
C PHE A 196 2.06 0.75 -13.90
N ALA A 197 1.52 1.48 -12.94
CA ALA A 197 0.54 0.96 -12.00
C ALA A 197 -0.52 2.00 -11.64
N VAL A 198 -1.72 1.50 -11.38
CA VAL A 198 -2.82 2.26 -10.78
C VAL A 198 -3.41 1.43 -9.66
N THR A 199 -3.68 2.05 -8.51
CA THR A 199 -4.29 1.37 -7.36
C THR A 199 -5.39 2.21 -6.74
N LEU A 200 -6.45 1.54 -6.29
CA LEU A 200 -7.52 2.12 -5.48
C LEU A 200 -7.59 1.30 -4.19
N LEU A 201 -7.12 1.87 -3.09
CA LEU A 201 -7.00 1.18 -1.80
C LEU A 201 -8.11 1.60 -0.84
N ASN A 202 -8.45 0.71 0.09
CA ASN A 202 -9.29 0.94 1.26
C ASN A 202 -10.70 1.49 0.96
N THR A 203 -11.28 1.15 -0.19
CA THR A 203 -12.66 1.56 -0.52
C THR A 203 -13.66 0.65 0.19
N GLY A 204 -14.61 1.21 0.93
CA GLY A 204 -15.58 0.39 1.64
C GLY A 204 -16.44 1.16 2.62
N TRP A 205 -16.87 0.48 3.67
CA TRP A 205 -17.82 1.01 4.64
C TRP A 205 -17.64 0.41 6.04
N ASN A 206 -18.06 1.16 7.06
CA ASN A 206 -18.11 0.69 8.43
C ASN A 206 -19.28 -0.27 8.61
N VAL A 207 -18.98 -1.43 9.19
CA VAL A 207 -19.96 -2.41 9.69
C VAL A 207 -20.47 -1.99 11.06
N LYS A 208 -19.55 -1.54 11.94
CA LYS A 208 -19.83 -1.01 13.27
C LYS A 208 -19.05 0.28 13.47
N ARG A 209 -19.64 1.26 14.15
CA ARG A 209 -19.04 2.57 14.42
C ARG A 209 -18.87 2.75 15.92
N TYR A 210 -17.90 3.58 16.32
CA TYR A 210 -17.71 3.97 17.72
C TYR A 210 -18.89 4.75 18.28
N SER A 211 -19.49 5.59 17.45
CA SER A 211 -20.62 6.44 17.80
C SER A 211 -21.60 6.56 16.61
N ASN A 212 -22.56 7.47 16.71
CA ASN A 212 -23.49 7.78 15.63
C ASN A 212 -22.85 8.56 14.47
N VAL A 213 -21.58 8.96 14.59
CA VAL A 213 -20.84 9.65 13.53
C VAL A 213 -20.33 8.64 12.50
N LYS A 214 -20.58 8.93 11.22
CA LYS A 214 -20.05 8.14 10.11
C LYS A 214 -18.61 8.56 9.83
N GLU A 215 -17.67 7.69 10.19
CA GLU A 215 -16.28 7.80 9.77
C GLU A 215 -16.10 7.32 8.32
N SER A 216 -15.16 7.93 7.61
CA SER A 216 -14.81 7.54 6.24
C SER A 216 -13.53 6.71 6.26
N LEU A 217 -13.48 5.63 5.46
CA LEU A 217 -12.26 4.86 5.27
C LEU A 217 -11.20 5.67 4.49
N PRO A 218 -9.90 5.40 4.71
CA PRO A 218 -8.80 6.10 4.05
C PRO A 218 -8.62 5.67 2.59
N THR A 219 -9.66 5.87 1.77
CA THR A 219 -9.68 5.52 0.36
C THR A 219 -8.60 6.29 -0.39
N MET A 220 -7.77 5.59 -1.16
CA MET A 220 -6.61 6.20 -1.82
C MET A 220 -6.43 5.72 -3.25
N LEU A 221 -6.52 6.64 -4.20
CA LEU A 221 -6.22 6.44 -5.61
C LEU A 221 -4.78 6.85 -5.91
N ASN A 222 -3.98 5.93 -6.42
CA ASN A 222 -2.56 6.14 -6.70
C ASN A 222 -2.21 5.77 -8.14
N VAL A 223 -1.21 6.44 -8.70
CA VAL A 223 -0.65 6.15 -10.03
C VAL A 223 0.87 6.20 -9.95
N GLY A 224 1.56 5.28 -10.63
CA GLY A 224 3.02 5.22 -10.55
C GLY A 224 3.68 4.58 -11.75
N VAL A 225 4.98 4.82 -11.84
CA VAL A 225 5.86 4.32 -12.90
C VAL A 225 7.20 3.89 -12.28
N SER A 226 7.76 2.78 -12.76
CA SER A 226 9.14 2.41 -12.45
C SER A 226 9.90 1.92 -13.67
N LYS A 227 11.22 2.05 -13.60
CA LYS A 227 12.15 1.62 -14.63
C LYS A 227 13.40 1.03 -13.99
N LYS A 228 13.78 -0.17 -14.43
CA LYS A 228 15.13 -0.70 -14.18
C LYS A 228 16.08 -0.21 -15.27
N LEU A 229 17.21 0.36 -14.86
CA LEU A 229 18.22 0.86 -15.78
C LEU A 229 19.02 -0.30 -16.39
N ALA A 230 19.36 -0.21 -17.67
CA ALA A 230 20.01 -1.32 -18.40
C ALA A 230 21.46 -1.57 -17.97
N HIS A 231 22.20 -0.50 -17.64
CA HIS A 231 23.64 -0.56 -17.34
C HIS A 231 23.99 -0.34 -15.87
N LEU A 232 23.00 0.01 -15.06
CA LEU A 232 23.14 0.19 -13.62
C LEU A 232 22.09 -0.72 -12.97
N PRO A 233 22.43 -1.56 -11.98
CA PRO A 233 21.49 -2.44 -11.31
C PRO A 233 20.60 -1.65 -10.32
N LEU A 234 20.02 -0.55 -10.80
CA LEU A 234 19.18 0.40 -10.12
C LEU A 234 17.78 0.34 -10.73
N GLU A 235 16.79 0.15 -9.88
CA GLU A 235 15.39 0.34 -10.21
C GLU A 235 14.92 1.65 -9.59
N VAL A 236 14.37 2.55 -10.41
CA VAL A 236 13.84 3.86 -9.97
C VAL A 236 12.32 3.82 -10.10
N SER A 237 11.63 4.40 -9.13
CA SER A 237 10.18 4.44 -9.05
C SER A 237 9.67 5.81 -8.63
N VAL A 238 8.56 6.24 -9.23
CA VAL A 238 7.84 7.47 -8.90
C VAL A 238 6.35 7.17 -8.81
N MET A 239 5.68 7.74 -7.83
CA MET A 239 4.26 7.57 -7.60
C MET A 239 3.61 8.91 -7.22
N LEU A 240 2.41 9.15 -7.73
CA LEU A 240 1.46 10.15 -7.25
C LEU A 240 0.47 9.49 -6.30
N ARG A 241 0.23 10.11 -5.14
CA ARG A 241 -0.54 9.56 -4.04
C ARG A 241 -1.84 10.33 -3.80
N GLY A 242 -2.93 9.61 -3.58
CA GLY A 242 -4.20 10.19 -3.11
C GLY A 242 -4.81 11.17 -4.11
N LEU A 243 -4.87 10.80 -5.39
CA LEU A 243 -5.44 11.64 -6.45
C LEU A 243 -6.94 11.93 -6.29
N ASN A 244 -7.61 11.18 -5.39
CA ASN A 244 -9.00 11.35 -4.99
C ASN A 244 -9.18 12.20 -3.72
N GLN A 245 -8.09 12.63 -3.08
CA GLN A 245 -8.17 13.52 -1.91
C GLN A 245 -8.44 14.94 -2.37
N ASP A 246 -9.31 15.63 -1.63
CA ASP A 246 -9.62 17.02 -1.94
C ASP A 246 -8.37 17.86 -1.81
N SER A 247 -8.11 18.62 -2.86
CA SER A 247 -6.89 19.38 -3.09
C SER A 247 -7.35 20.55 -3.94
N GLY A 248 -7.12 21.77 -3.44
CA GLY A 248 -7.74 22.97 -3.98
C GLY A 248 -7.65 23.02 -5.49
N GLU A 249 -6.44 23.14 -6.01
CA GLU A 249 -6.21 23.13 -7.45
C GLU A 249 -5.71 21.76 -7.94
N TRP A 250 -6.03 21.41 -9.19
CA TRP A 250 -5.67 20.10 -9.76
C TRP A 250 -4.15 19.86 -9.79
N TYR A 251 -3.35 20.92 -9.90
CA TYR A 251 -1.89 20.83 -9.91
C TYR A 251 -1.29 20.57 -8.51
N ASP A 252 -2.02 20.84 -7.42
CA ASP A 252 -1.56 20.52 -6.07
C ASP A 252 -1.50 19.00 -5.84
N ARG A 253 -2.31 18.22 -6.57
CA ARG A 253 -2.23 16.76 -6.58
C ARG A 253 -0.88 16.24 -7.07
N LEU A 254 -0.21 16.99 -7.95
CA LEU A 254 1.12 16.62 -8.46
C LEU A 254 2.22 16.81 -7.42
N LYS A 255 1.99 17.66 -6.42
CA LYS A 255 2.91 17.82 -5.29
C LYS A 255 2.87 16.59 -4.38
N ARG A 256 1.75 15.87 -4.32
CA ARG A 256 1.64 14.64 -3.52
C ARG A 256 2.33 13.45 -4.20
N PHE A 257 3.65 13.52 -4.34
CA PHE A 257 4.47 12.48 -4.97
C PHE A 257 5.42 11.80 -3.99
N SER A 258 5.87 10.61 -4.39
CA SER A 258 6.97 9.89 -3.76
C SER A 258 7.89 9.36 -4.83
N ALA A 259 9.19 9.35 -4.55
CA ALA A 259 10.21 8.81 -5.43
C ALA A 259 11.16 7.91 -4.64
N GLY A 260 11.67 6.86 -5.27
CA GLY A 260 12.60 5.93 -4.64
C GLY A 260 13.46 5.17 -5.62
N GLY A 261 14.57 4.63 -5.12
CA GLY A 261 15.51 3.82 -5.87
C GLY A 261 15.95 2.59 -5.09
N GLU A 262 16.05 1.44 -5.75
CA GLU A 262 16.64 0.20 -5.23
C GLU A 262 17.88 -0.17 -6.03
N LEU A 263 19.05 -0.09 -5.39
CA LEU A 263 20.34 -0.46 -5.97
C LEU A 263 20.72 -1.87 -5.51
N THR A 264 20.95 -2.76 -6.46
CA THR A 264 21.47 -4.11 -6.19
C THR A 264 22.99 -4.09 -6.26
N LEU A 265 23.65 -4.05 -5.09
CA LEU A 265 25.11 -4.07 -4.99
C LEU A 265 25.68 -5.47 -5.21
N SER A 266 25.01 -6.49 -4.68
CA SER A 266 25.43 -7.88 -4.86
C SER A 266 24.22 -8.82 -4.79
N LYS A 267 24.46 -10.13 -4.95
CA LYS A 267 23.41 -11.15 -4.71
C LYS A 267 22.93 -11.18 -3.25
N HIS A 268 23.72 -10.63 -2.32
CA HIS A 268 23.44 -10.66 -0.89
C HIS A 268 22.96 -9.33 -0.33
N LEU A 269 23.22 -8.20 -1.01
CA LEU A 269 22.96 -6.86 -0.47
C LEU A 269 22.24 -5.97 -1.48
N ARG A 270 21.17 -5.32 -1.02
CA ARG A 270 20.51 -4.22 -1.72
C ARG A 270 20.44 -2.99 -0.84
N LEU A 271 20.62 -1.82 -1.44
CA LEU A 271 20.44 -0.53 -0.78
C LEU A 271 19.26 0.21 -1.40
N ARG A 272 18.57 0.99 -0.57
CA ARG A 272 17.37 1.73 -0.96
C ARG A 272 17.41 3.12 -0.39
N LEU A 273 16.95 4.07 -1.19
CA LEU A 273 16.77 5.46 -0.80
C LEU A 273 15.44 5.94 -1.39
N GLY A 274 14.77 6.83 -0.66
CA GLY A 274 13.52 7.40 -1.10
C GLY A 274 13.20 8.73 -0.47
N TYR A 275 12.24 9.40 -1.08
CA TYR A 275 11.70 10.68 -0.66
C TYR A 275 10.19 10.70 -0.87
N ASN A 276 9.45 11.07 0.16
CA ASN A 276 8.00 11.23 0.14
C ASN A 276 7.65 12.71 0.36
N HIS A 277 7.36 13.44 -0.72
CA HIS A 277 7.01 14.86 -0.64
C HIS A 277 5.64 15.09 -0.02
N SER A 278 4.67 14.18 -0.21
CA SER A 278 3.37 14.26 0.47
C SER A 278 3.56 14.27 1.98
N LEU A 279 4.39 13.36 2.50
CA LEU A 279 4.69 13.29 3.93
C LEU A 279 5.46 14.53 4.40
N HIS A 280 6.36 15.06 3.58
CA HIS A 280 7.04 16.31 3.89
C HIS A 280 6.04 17.45 4.11
N GLN A 281 5.15 17.68 3.14
CA GLN A 281 4.12 18.74 3.21
C GLN A 281 3.14 18.53 4.37
N ASP A 282 2.69 17.29 4.60
CA ASP A 282 1.76 16.98 5.68
C ASP A 282 2.40 17.23 7.08
N LEU A 283 3.73 17.33 7.16
CA LEU A 283 4.51 17.57 8.39
C LEU A 283 5.14 18.97 8.47
N GLU A 284 5.10 19.74 7.39
CA GLU A 284 5.62 21.11 7.37
C GLU A 284 4.74 22.01 8.25
N THR A 285 5.38 22.69 9.21
CA THR A 285 4.77 23.72 10.04
C THR A 285 5.49 25.04 9.82
N SER A 286 4.87 26.16 10.19
CA SER A 286 5.49 27.49 10.06
C SER A 286 6.85 27.63 10.78
N ALA A 287 7.16 26.75 11.73
CA ALA A 287 8.44 26.69 12.45
C ALA A 287 9.49 25.77 11.78
N THR A 288 9.09 24.81 10.95
CA THR A 288 9.98 23.79 10.32
C THR A 288 10.36 24.07 8.86
N ALA A 289 9.86 25.17 8.28
CA ALA A 289 10.21 25.60 6.92
C ALA A 289 11.72 25.83 6.69
N GLN A 290 12.53 25.89 7.75
CA GLN A 290 13.99 25.93 7.69
C GLN A 290 14.62 24.58 8.09
N GLY A 291 14.85 23.73 7.09
CA GLY A 291 16.01 22.82 7.13
C GLY A 291 15.79 21.34 7.49
N ASN A 292 14.56 20.87 7.74
CA ASN A 292 14.35 19.45 8.03
C ASN A 292 14.04 18.61 6.78
N PHE A 293 14.82 17.56 6.54
CA PHE A 293 14.66 16.60 5.43
C PHE A 293 13.52 15.59 5.68
N GLY A 294 12.35 16.08 6.10
CA GLY A 294 11.16 15.25 6.31
C GLY A 294 10.76 14.48 5.06
N GLY A 295 10.37 13.22 5.24
CA GLY A 295 10.00 12.35 4.13
C GLY A 295 11.17 11.65 3.45
N VAL A 296 12.43 11.96 3.80
CA VAL A 296 13.58 11.15 3.38
C VAL A 296 13.57 9.82 4.13
N SER A 297 13.84 8.75 3.37
CA SER A 297 13.96 7.41 3.91
C SER A 297 15.09 6.64 3.24
N GLY A 298 15.57 5.63 3.95
CA GLY A 298 16.63 4.76 3.47
C GLY A 298 16.56 3.40 4.12
N GLY A 299 17.19 2.42 3.51
CA GLY A 299 17.18 1.06 4.03
C GLY A 299 18.06 0.11 3.25
N MET A 300 18.11 -1.12 3.75
CA MET A 300 18.92 -2.18 3.16
C MET A 300 18.21 -3.53 3.24
N ALA A 301 18.62 -4.45 2.38
CA ALA A 301 18.24 -5.85 2.46
C ALA A 301 19.45 -6.76 2.43
N ILE A 302 19.45 -7.75 3.32
CA ILE A 302 20.43 -8.83 3.34
C ILE A 302 19.74 -10.13 2.94
N TYR A 303 20.25 -10.79 1.91
CA TYR A 303 19.78 -12.09 1.45
C TYR A 303 20.69 -13.18 2.00
N TRP A 304 20.10 -14.12 2.73
CA TRP A 304 20.80 -15.27 3.28
C TRP A 304 20.00 -16.55 3.03
N LYS A 305 20.52 -17.41 2.13
CA LYS A 305 19.84 -18.63 1.67
C LYS A 305 18.42 -18.29 1.15
N SER A 306 17.39 -18.92 1.70
CA SER A 306 15.98 -18.68 1.35
C SER A 306 15.36 -17.49 2.09
N PHE A 307 16.10 -16.79 2.95
CA PHE A 307 15.61 -15.69 3.78
C PHE A 307 16.14 -14.34 3.28
N ARG A 308 15.32 -13.30 3.47
CA ARG A 308 15.66 -11.90 3.27
C ARG A 308 15.31 -11.13 4.52
N PHE A 309 16.28 -10.39 5.04
CA PHE A 309 16.14 -9.46 6.16
C PHE A 309 16.15 -8.04 5.61
N ASP A 310 15.13 -7.26 5.90
CA ASP A 310 15.00 -5.87 5.46
C ASP A 310 14.99 -4.95 6.68
N TYR A 311 15.68 -3.82 6.55
CA TYR A 311 15.64 -2.72 7.51
C TYR A 311 15.37 -1.41 6.79
N ALA A 312 14.57 -0.54 7.41
CA ALA A 312 14.31 0.79 6.91
C ALA A 312 14.20 1.82 8.02
N TYR A 313 14.61 3.03 7.67
CA TYR A 313 14.53 4.24 8.47
C TYR A 313 13.75 5.29 7.69
N SER A 314 12.86 6.01 8.38
CA SER A 314 12.08 7.13 7.82
C SER A 314 12.15 8.31 8.77
N ASN A 315 12.45 9.49 8.23
CA ASN A 315 12.50 10.75 8.96
C ASN A 315 11.13 11.46 8.87
N LEU A 316 10.47 11.67 10.02
CA LEU A 316 9.20 12.39 10.14
C LEU A 316 9.39 13.80 10.75
N GLN A 317 10.55 14.41 10.52
CA GLN A 317 10.90 15.72 11.07
C GLN A 317 10.83 15.71 12.61
N ASP A 318 10.18 16.72 13.20
CA ASP A 318 10.07 16.93 14.64
C ASP A 318 9.25 15.86 15.34
N LEU A 319 8.40 15.12 14.60
CA LEU A 319 7.68 13.98 15.17
C LEU A 319 8.62 12.82 15.53
N GLY A 320 9.82 12.78 14.95
CA GLY A 320 10.85 11.79 15.22
C GLY A 320 11.08 10.84 14.05
N ASN A 321 11.53 9.64 14.39
CA ASN A 321 12.00 8.65 13.42
C ASN A 321 11.23 7.34 13.54
N VAL A 322 10.94 6.72 12.40
CA VAL A 322 10.29 5.41 12.37
C VAL A 322 11.25 4.36 11.83
N HIS A 323 11.34 3.25 12.55
CA HIS A 323 12.21 2.12 12.22
C HIS A 323 11.35 0.91 11.85
N ARG A 324 11.71 0.24 10.76
CA ARG A 324 11.00 -0.96 10.30
C ARG A 324 11.98 -2.10 10.07
N PHE A 325 11.56 -3.28 10.49
CA PHE A 325 12.29 -4.53 10.37
C PHE A 325 11.41 -5.55 9.67
N GLY A 326 11.98 -6.33 8.76
CA GLY A 326 11.25 -7.31 7.99
C GLY A 326 12.05 -8.58 7.80
N ILE A 327 11.35 -9.71 7.84
CA ILE A 327 11.89 -11.02 7.50
C ILE A 327 10.94 -11.63 6.48
N SER A 328 11.47 -12.12 5.38
CA SER A 328 10.69 -12.86 4.39
C SER A 328 11.47 -14.07 3.89
N GLY A 329 10.76 -15.08 3.43
CA GLY A 329 11.38 -16.27 2.88
C GLY A 329 10.39 -17.18 2.19
N TYR A 330 10.84 -18.38 1.81
CA TYR A 330 10.04 -19.39 1.13
C TYR A 330 9.95 -20.65 1.95
N ILE A 331 8.73 -21.21 2.05
CA ILE A 331 8.50 -22.57 2.55
C ILE A 331 8.70 -23.51 1.36
N HIS A 332 9.55 -24.52 1.55
CA HIS A 332 9.82 -25.56 0.55
C HIS A 332 8.79 -26.68 0.59
#